data_AF-A0ABD2FCT0-F1
#
_entry.id   AF-A0ABD2FCT0-F1
#
_cell.length_a   1.000
_cell.length_b   1.000
_cell.length_c   1.000
_cell.angle_alpha   90.00
_cell.angle_beta   90.00
_cell.angle_gamma   90.00
#
_symmetry.space_group_name_H-M   'P 1'
#
loop_
_entity.id
_entity.type
_entity.pdbx_description
1 polymer ?
#
loop_
_entity_poly.entity_id
_entity_poly.type
_entity_poly.pdbx_seq_one_letter_code
_entity_poly.pdbx_strand_id
1 'polypeptide(L)'
;MDDDANGDVDVEESDEFLREDLNYHDPTVKHSTFHGEDKLISVEDLWKAWKSSEVYNWTVDEVVQWLITYVELPQYEETFRKLQLSGHAMPRLAVTNTTMTGTVLKMTDRSHRQKLQLKALDTVLFGPPLLTRHNHLKDFMLVVSIVIGVGGCWFAYIQNRYSKEHMKKMMKDLEGLHRAEQSLHDLQERLHKAQEEHRTVEVEKVHLEKKLRDEIRLAKQEAQRLRELREGTENERSRQKYAEEELEQVFT
;
A
#
# COMPACT_ATOMS: atom_id res chain seq x y z
N MET A 1 -20.71 -50.14 -13.06
CA MET A 1 -20.52 -48.75 -13.53
C MET A 1 -21.36 -48.54 -14.77
N ASP A 2 -21.26 -49.39 -15.79
CA ASP A 2 -22.38 -49.57 -16.74
C ASP A 2 -23.13 -50.82 -16.24
N ASP A 3 -24.27 -50.62 -15.58
CA ASP A 3 -24.98 -51.67 -14.85
C ASP A 3 -26.02 -52.38 -15.73
N ASP A 4 -26.56 -51.66 -16.72
CA ASP A 4 -27.44 -52.23 -17.75
C ASP A 4 -26.68 -52.77 -18.98
N ALA A 5 -25.36 -52.58 -19.03
CA ALA A 5 -24.44 -53.01 -20.09
C ALA A 5 -24.82 -52.47 -21.49
N ASN A 6 -25.42 -51.29 -21.55
CA ASN A 6 -25.86 -50.66 -22.80
C ASN A 6 -24.70 -50.01 -23.60
N GLY A 7 -23.52 -49.85 -22.98
CA GLY A 7 -22.31 -49.28 -23.59
C GLY A 7 -22.06 -47.80 -23.27
N ASP A 8 -22.98 -47.15 -22.55
CA ASP A 8 -22.93 -45.76 -22.10
C ASP A 8 -23.21 -45.69 -20.60
N VAL A 9 -22.42 -44.91 -19.86
CA VAL A 9 -22.66 -44.71 -18.42
C VAL A 9 -23.48 -43.45 -18.20
N ASP A 10 -24.58 -43.57 -17.46
CA ASP A 10 -25.42 -42.44 -17.10
C ASP A 10 -25.07 -41.79 -15.75
N VAL A 11 -25.78 -40.70 -15.46
CA VAL A 11 -25.62 -39.86 -14.27
C VAL A 11 -25.96 -40.62 -12.98
N GLU A 12 -26.99 -41.47 -12.99
CA GLU A 12 -27.42 -42.22 -11.82
C GLU A 12 -26.46 -43.39 -11.55
N GLU A 13 -26.05 -44.11 -12.60
CA GLU A 13 -25.08 -45.21 -12.52
C GLU A 13 -23.70 -44.75 -12.02
N SER A 14 -23.24 -43.57 -12.48
CA SER A 14 -21.98 -43.01 -12.02
C SER A 14 -22.03 -42.50 -10.57
N ASP A 15 -23.16 -41.94 -10.11
CA ASP A 15 -23.34 -41.50 -8.72
C ASP A 15 -23.42 -42.69 -7.76
N GLU A 16 -24.11 -43.77 -8.15
CA GLU A 16 -24.16 -45.03 -7.40
C GLU A 16 -22.76 -45.63 -7.29
N PHE A 17 -22.02 -45.72 -8.39
CA PHE A 17 -20.64 -46.21 -8.40
C PHE A 17 -19.70 -45.40 -7.51
N LEU A 18 -19.81 -44.07 -7.52
CA LEU A 18 -18.96 -43.19 -6.72
C LEU A 18 -19.19 -43.37 -5.20
N ARG A 19 -20.44 -43.62 -4.81
CA ARG A 19 -20.83 -43.79 -3.41
C ARG A 19 -20.60 -45.20 -2.90
N GLU A 20 -20.95 -46.21 -3.69
CA GLU A 20 -20.94 -47.61 -3.26
C GLU A 20 -19.57 -48.27 -3.48
N ASP A 21 -19.00 -48.15 -4.67
CA ASP A 21 -17.75 -48.83 -5.03
C ASP A 21 -16.51 -48.03 -4.64
N LEU A 22 -16.53 -46.70 -4.81
CA LEU A 22 -15.41 -45.83 -4.47
C LEU A 22 -15.50 -45.22 -3.06
N ASN A 23 -16.62 -45.40 -2.35
CA ASN A 23 -16.88 -44.91 -0.99
C ASN A 23 -16.58 -43.40 -0.81
N TYR A 24 -16.89 -42.58 -1.81
CA TYR A 24 -16.77 -41.12 -1.71
C TYR A 24 -17.96 -40.52 -0.96
N HIS A 25 -17.67 -39.72 0.07
CA HIS A 25 -18.69 -39.03 0.87
C HIS A 25 -19.25 -37.76 0.21
N ASP A 26 -18.56 -37.24 -0.81
CA ASP A 26 -19.01 -36.08 -1.59
C ASP A 26 -18.75 -36.30 -3.10
N PRO A 27 -19.73 -36.87 -3.83
CA PRO A 27 -19.59 -37.19 -5.24
C PRO A 27 -19.72 -35.96 -6.15
N THR A 28 -20.21 -34.81 -5.64
CA THR A 28 -20.63 -33.66 -6.46
C THR A 28 -19.51 -33.08 -7.33
N VAL A 29 -18.29 -32.96 -6.76
CA VAL A 29 -17.12 -32.42 -7.48
C VAL A 29 -16.65 -33.38 -8.57
N LYS A 30 -16.65 -34.69 -8.27
CA LYS A 30 -16.20 -35.73 -9.20
C LYS A 30 -17.22 -36.00 -10.30
N HIS A 31 -18.50 -35.93 -9.96
CA HIS A 31 -19.62 -36.00 -10.89
C HIS A 31 -19.56 -34.88 -11.94
N SER A 32 -19.28 -33.64 -11.53
CA SER A 32 -19.09 -32.52 -12.47
C SER A 32 -17.86 -32.68 -13.37
N THR A 33 -16.82 -33.39 -12.91
CA THR A 33 -15.61 -33.66 -13.69
C THR A 33 -15.82 -34.80 -14.69
N PHE A 34 -16.66 -35.77 -14.32
CA PHE A 34 -16.93 -36.96 -15.12
C PHE A 34 -17.92 -36.66 -16.25
N HIS A 35 -19.08 -36.08 -15.92
CA HIS A 35 -20.14 -35.79 -16.89
C HIS A 35 -20.03 -34.39 -17.50
N GLY A 36 -19.57 -33.37 -16.77
CA GLY A 36 -19.55 -31.99 -17.29
C GLY A 36 -20.94 -31.54 -17.74
N GLU A 37 -21.12 -31.35 -19.06
CA GLU A 37 -22.42 -31.07 -19.71
C GLU A 37 -23.07 -32.32 -20.35
N ASP A 38 -22.33 -33.42 -20.48
CA ASP A 38 -22.75 -34.65 -21.17
C ASP A 38 -23.44 -35.61 -20.19
N LYS A 39 -24.69 -35.96 -20.49
CA LYS A 39 -25.53 -36.82 -19.64
C LYS A 39 -25.22 -38.32 -19.77
N LEU A 40 -24.46 -38.69 -20.79
CA LEU A 40 -24.07 -40.07 -21.10
C LEU A 40 -22.60 -40.05 -21.49
N ILE A 41 -21.82 -40.97 -20.93
CA ILE A 41 -20.40 -41.12 -21.26
C ILE A 41 -20.19 -42.49 -21.87
N SER A 42 -19.83 -42.53 -23.15
CA SER A 42 -19.52 -43.78 -23.83
C SER A 42 -18.17 -44.34 -23.40
N VAL A 43 -17.97 -45.65 -23.58
CA VAL A 43 -16.65 -46.30 -23.41
C VAL A 43 -15.57 -45.64 -24.28
N GLU A 44 -15.93 -45.14 -25.47
CA GLU A 44 -14.99 -44.44 -26.34
C GLU A 44 -14.55 -43.10 -25.77
N ASP A 45 -15.44 -42.40 -25.07
CA ASP A 45 -15.15 -41.11 -24.45
C ASP A 45 -14.29 -41.28 -23.21
N LEU A 46 -14.51 -42.34 -22.42
CA LEU A 46 -13.57 -42.74 -21.37
C LEU A 46 -12.18 -43.05 -21.93
N TRP A 47 -12.11 -43.75 -23.06
CA TRP A 47 -10.82 -44.06 -23.70
C TRP A 47 -10.13 -42.80 -24.24
N LYS A 48 -10.89 -41.85 -24.81
CA LYS A 48 -10.35 -40.55 -25.26
C LYS A 48 -9.88 -39.71 -24.07
N ALA A 49 -10.67 -39.64 -22.99
CA ALA A 49 -10.35 -38.91 -21.77
C ALA A 49 -9.09 -39.48 -21.08
N TRP A 50 -8.95 -40.80 -21.03
CA TRP A 50 -7.75 -41.43 -20.49
C TRP A 50 -6.52 -41.15 -21.35
N LYS A 51 -6.62 -41.24 -22.69
CA LYS A 51 -5.51 -40.94 -23.60
C LYS A 51 -5.09 -39.47 -23.58
N SER A 52 -6.02 -38.55 -23.33
CA SER A 52 -5.71 -37.12 -23.19
C SER A 52 -5.19 -36.75 -21.80
N SER A 53 -5.40 -37.61 -20.80
CA SER A 53 -4.92 -37.42 -19.43
C SER A 53 -3.40 -37.56 -19.32
N GLU A 54 -2.79 -36.78 -18.41
CA GLU A 54 -1.36 -36.86 -18.09
C GLU A 54 -0.94 -38.26 -17.61
N VAL A 55 -1.88 -39.03 -17.05
CA VAL A 55 -1.67 -40.41 -16.58
C VAL A 55 -1.19 -41.32 -17.70
N TYR A 56 -1.66 -41.11 -18.93
CA TYR A 56 -1.24 -41.91 -20.08
C TYR A 56 0.28 -41.80 -20.33
N ASN A 57 0.81 -40.58 -20.16
CA ASN A 57 2.22 -40.27 -20.43
C ASN A 57 3.14 -40.54 -19.23
N TRP A 58 2.65 -41.15 -18.15
CA TRP A 58 3.48 -41.43 -16.99
C TRP A 58 4.58 -42.45 -17.25
N THR A 59 5.77 -42.08 -16.78
CA THR A 59 6.94 -42.93 -16.69
C THR A 59 6.80 -43.94 -15.54
N VAL A 60 7.65 -44.96 -15.54
CA VAL A 60 7.69 -45.97 -14.47
C VAL A 60 7.96 -45.31 -13.11
N ASP A 61 8.83 -44.29 -13.07
CA ASP A 61 9.12 -43.54 -11.84
C ASP A 61 7.91 -42.79 -11.29
N GLU A 62 7.10 -42.18 -12.16
CA GLU A 62 5.88 -41.48 -11.75
C GLU A 62 4.81 -42.45 -11.23
N VAL A 63 4.64 -43.60 -11.88
CA VAL A 63 3.74 -44.67 -11.39
C VAL A 63 4.22 -45.22 -10.05
N VAL A 64 5.53 -45.41 -9.86
CA VAL A 64 6.10 -45.83 -8.58
C VAL A 64 5.86 -44.77 -7.51
N GLN A 65 6.04 -43.50 -7.83
CA GLN A 65 5.82 -42.43 -6.86
C GLN A 65 4.33 -42.31 -6.48
N TRP A 66 3.43 -42.50 -7.45
CA TRP A 66 2.00 -42.63 -7.22
C TRP A 66 1.68 -43.82 -6.29
N LEU A 67 2.31 -44.98 -6.50
CA LEU A 67 2.13 -46.15 -5.64
C LEU A 67 2.57 -45.88 -4.18
N ILE A 68 3.69 -45.18 -3.99
CA ILE A 68 4.23 -44.87 -2.66
C ILE A 68 3.38 -43.79 -1.98
N THR A 69 3.02 -42.74 -2.69
CA THR A 69 2.44 -41.53 -2.10
C THR A 69 0.91 -41.58 -2.04
N TYR A 70 0.25 -42.09 -3.08
CA TYR A 70 -1.20 -42.08 -3.20
C TYR A 70 -1.85 -43.41 -2.82
N VAL A 71 -1.22 -44.53 -3.18
CA VAL A 71 -1.70 -45.87 -2.79
C VAL A 71 -1.15 -46.28 -1.43
N GLU A 72 -0.05 -45.65 -0.98
CA GLU A 72 0.64 -45.93 0.28
C GLU A 72 1.13 -47.39 0.36
N LEU A 73 1.62 -47.91 -0.77
CA LEU A 73 2.11 -49.29 -0.88
C LEU A 73 3.57 -49.35 -1.38
N PRO A 74 4.54 -48.79 -0.62
CA PRO A 74 5.94 -48.74 -1.03
C PRO A 74 6.57 -50.14 -1.20
N GLN A 75 6.06 -51.13 -0.49
CA GLN A 75 6.55 -52.51 -0.53
C GLN A 75 6.49 -53.19 -1.90
N TYR A 76 5.69 -52.68 -2.84
CA TYR A 76 5.60 -53.23 -4.20
C TYR A 76 6.39 -52.42 -5.23
N GLU A 77 7.10 -51.35 -4.83
CA GLU A 77 7.92 -50.51 -5.72
C GLU A 77 8.86 -51.34 -6.61
N GLU A 78 9.63 -52.25 -6.01
CA GLU A 78 10.59 -53.05 -6.78
C GLU A 78 9.91 -53.90 -7.85
N THR A 79 8.69 -54.37 -7.56
CA THR A 79 7.92 -55.20 -8.49
C THR A 79 7.41 -54.35 -9.65
N PHE A 80 6.90 -53.15 -9.37
CA PHE A 80 6.50 -52.19 -10.40
C PHE A 80 7.67 -51.76 -11.30
N ARG A 81 8.86 -51.54 -10.71
CA ARG A 81 10.10 -51.23 -11.46
C ARG A 81 10.57 -52.41 -12.32
N LYS A 82 10.57 -53.63 -11.77
CA LYS A 82 10.97 -54.86 -12.50
C LYS A 82 10.05 -55.14 -13.68
N LEU A 83 8.76 -54.86 -13.53
CA LEU A 83 7.74 -55.07 -14.56
C LEU A 83 7.64 -53.90 -15.56
N GLN A 84 8.37 -52.80 -15.32
CA GLN A 84 8.32 -51.59 -16.15
C GLN A 84 6.88 -51.08 -16.36
N LEU A 85 6.10 -51.04 -15.28
CA LEU A 85 4.71 -50.57 -15.34
C LEU A 85 4.69 -49.05 -15.55
N SER A 86 4.32 -48.64 -16.76
CA SER A 86 4.12 -47.23 -17.14
C SER A 86 2.65 -46.84 -17.05
N GLY A 87 2.34 -45.56 -17.28
CA GLY A 87 0.98 -45.00 -17.33
C GLY A 87 0.01 -45.77 -18.22
N HIS A 88 0.51 -46.41 -19.28
CA HIS A 88 -0.26 -47.23 -20.22
C HIS A 88 -0.85 -48.49 -19.57
N ALA A 89 -0.22 -48.98 -18.50
CA ALA A 89 -0.70 -50.16 -17.76
C ALA A 89 -1.70 -49.81 -16.66
N MET A 90 -1.96 -48.52 -16.39
CA MET A 90 -2.87 -48.07 -15.32
C MET A 90 -4.30 -48.63 -15.46
N PRO A 91 -4.94 -48.63 -16.65
CA PRO A 91 -6.26 -49.27 -16.80
C PRO A 91 -6.23 -50.77 -16.53
N ARG A 92 -5.12 -51.45 -16.80
CA ARG A 92 -4.96 -52.88 -16.51
C ARG A 92 -4.84 -53.16 -15.01
N LEU A 93 -4.35 -52.18 -14.24
CA LEU A 93 -4.29 -52.22 -12.77
C LEU A 93 -5.65 -51.90 -12.13
N ALA A 94 -6.50 -51.14 -12.81
CA ALA A 94 -7.86 -50.79 -12.37
C ALA A 94 -8.86 -51.96 -12.49
N VAL A 95 -8.55 -52.99 -13.28
CA VAL A 95 -9.38 -54.20 -13.42
C VAL A 95 -8.94 -55.27 -12.42
N THR A 96 -9.92 -55.99 -11.83
CA THR A 96 -9.70 -57.14 -10.93
C THR A 96 -9.08 -58.35 -11.65
N ASN A 97 -7.79 -58.27 -11.99
CA ASN A 97 -7.05 -59.40 -12.55
C ASN A 97 -6.28 -60.14 -11.45
N THR A 98 -6.97 -61.05 -10.75
CA THR A 98 -6.41 -61.87 -9.64
C THR A 98 -5.09 -62.57 -10.00
N THR A 99 -4.91 -62.97 -11.26
CA THR A 99 -3.67 -63.56 -11.80
C THR A 99 -2.53 -62.54 -11.97
N MET A 100 -2.80 -61.31 -12.39
CA MET A 100 -1.75 -60.29 -12.53
C MET A 100 -1.36 -59.74 -11.15
N THR A 101 -2.34 -59.42 -10.30
CA THR A 101 -2.08 -58.86 -8.97
C THR A 101 -1.52 -59.90 -7.99
N GLY A 102 -1.94 -61.16 -8.11
CA GLY A 102 -1.51 -62.26 -7.25
C GLY A 102 -0.16 -62.87 -7.65
N THR A 103 0.01 -63.24 -8.93
CA THR A 103 1.19 -64.00 -9.39
C THR A 103 2.34 -63.09 -9.83
N VAL A 104 2.04 -61.94 -10.44
CA VAL A 104 3.03 -61.05 -11.04
C VAL A 104 3.43 -59.93 -10.06
N LEU A 105 2.46 -59.33 -9.38
CA LEU A 105 2.70 -58.26 -8.38
C LEU A 105 2.98 -58.79 -6.96
N LYS A 106 2.87 -60.11 -6.73
CA LYS A 106 3.06 -60.77 -5.43
C LYS A 106 2.25 -60.14 -4.28
N MET A 107 1.12 -59.50 -4.58
CA MET A 107 0.26 -58.89 -3.57
C MET A 107 -0.59 -60.01 -2.96
N THR A 108 -0.14 -60.60 -1.87
CA THR A 108 -0.85 -61.70 -1.19
C THR A 108 -2.12 -61.22 -0.48
N ASP A 109 -2.15 -59.97 -0.02
CA ASP A 109 -3.28 -59.41 0.70
C ASP A 109 -4.40 -58.92 -0.23
N ARG A 110 -5.64 -59.31 0.06
CA ARG A 110 -6.85 -58.85 -0.64
C ARG A 110 -7.07 -57.35 -0.42
N SER A 111 -6.72 -56.82 0.75
CA SER A 111 -6.89 -55.41 1.10
C SER A 111 -6.05 -54.51 0.18
N HIS A 112 -4.78 -54.86 -0.03
CA HIS A 112 -3.87 -54.10 -0.89
C HIS A 112 -4.28 -54.13 -2.35
N ARG A 113 -4.84 -55.26 -2.82
CA ARG A 113 -5.36 -55.37 -4.19
C ARG A 113 -6.56 -54.46 -4.41
N GLN A 114 -7.53 -54.48 -3.49
CA GLN A 114 -8.69 -53.62 -3.56
C GLN A 114 -8.30 -52.14 -3.47
N LYS A 115 -7.39 -51.78 -2.55
CA LYS A 115 -6.88 -50.42 -2.42
C LYS A 115 -6.17 -49.95 -3.71
N LEU A 116 -5.28 -50.78 -4.27
CA LEU A 116 -4.60 -50.47 -5.53
C LEU A 116 -5.60 -50.31 -6.68
N GLN A 117 -6.57 -51.20 -6.77
CA GLN A 117 -7.58 -51.18 -7.82
C GLN A 117 -8.43 -49.90 -7.74
N LEU A 118 -8.99 -49.59 -6.58
CA LEU A 118 -9.82 -48.40 -6.38
C LEU A 118 -9.03 -47.13 -6.67
N LYS A 119 -7.77 -47.06 -6.24
CA LYS A 119 -6.88 -45.92 -6.50
C LYS A 119 -6.48 -45.83 -7.97
N ALA A 120 -6.21 -46.95 -8.63
CA ALA A 120 -5.88 -46.98 -10.07
C ALA A 120 -7.07 -46.56 -10.92
N LEU A 121 -8.25 -47.05 -10.58
CA LEU A 121 -9.52 -46.68 -11.19
C LEU A 121 -9.79 -45.19 -11.03
N ASP A 122 -9.68 -44.66 -9.81
CA ASP A 122 -9.82 -43.23 -9.54
C ASP A 122 -8.81 -42.39 -10.36
N THR A 123 -7.58 -42.88 -10.51
CA THR A 123 -6.54 -42.21 -11.31
C THR A 123 -6.84 -42.26 -12.81
N VAL A 124 -7.42 -43.35 -13.31
CA VAL A 124 -7.79 -43.49 -14.73
C VAL A 124 -9.01 -42.66 -15.07
N LEU A 125 -10.03 -42.64 -14.19
CA LEU A 125 -11.29 -41.92 -14.41
C LEU A 125 -11.15 -40.41 -14.16
N PHE A 126 -10.38 -40.00 -13.16
CA PHE A 126 -10.29 -38.59 -12.75
C PHE A 126 -8.92 -37.95 -13.01
N GLY A 127 -7.98 -38.70 -13.59
CA GLY A 127 -6.63 -38.22 -13.87
C GLY A 127 -5.68 -38.28 -12.67
N PRO A 128 -4.50 -37.65 -12.77
CA PRO A 128 -3.52 -37.62 -11.69
C PRO A 128 -4.17 -37.17 -10.39
N PRO A 129 -3.92 -37.82 -9.24
CA PRO A 129 -4.27 -37.20 -7.98
C PRO A 129 -3.62 -35.81 -7.94
N LEU A 130 -4.35 -34.80 -7.46
CA LEU A 130 -3.94 -33.39 -7.39
C LEU A 130 -2.64 -33.15 -6.58
N LEU A 131 -1.98 -34.20 -6.11
CA LEU A 131 -0.52 -34.23 -5.98
C LEU A 131 0.15 -34.28 -7.35
N THR A 132 -0.21 -33.30 -8.18
CA THR A 132 0.76 -32.62 -9.02
C THR A 132 2.07 -32.56 -8.23
N ARG A 133 3.01 -33.41 -8.63
CA ARG A 133 4.40 -33.06 -8.86
C ARG A 133 4.80 -31.91 -7.94
N HIS A 134 5.50 -32.17 -6.84
CA HIS A 134 6.08 -31.11 -6.01
C HIS A 134 6.77 -30.12 -6.96
N ASN A 135 6.04 -29.06 -7.26
CA ASN A 135 6.30 -28.20 -8.38
C ASN A 135 7.29 -27.26 -7.76
N HIS A 136 8.58 -27.51 -7.96
CA HIS A 136 9.62 -26.55 -7.56
C HIS A 136 9.25 -25.13 -8.01
N LEU A 137 8.48 -24.97 -9.10
CA LEU A 137 7.87 -23.69 -9.48
C LEU A 137 6.83 -23.15 -8.48
N LYS A 138 5.91 -23.97 -7.97
CA LYS A 138 4.91 -23.56 -6.98
C LYS A 138 5.59 -23.22 -5.65
N ASP A 139 6.54 -24.04 -5.22
CA ASP A 139 7.32 -23.80 -4.00
C ASP A 139 8.23 -22.57 -4.18
N PHE A 140 8.84 -22.38 -5.36
CA PHE A 140 9.62 -21.19 -5.70
C PHE A 140 8.76 -19.92 -5.78
N MET A 141 7.57 -19.98 -6.39
CA MET A 141 6.61 -18.86 -6.40
C MET A 141 6.15 -18.50 -4.98
N LEU A 142 5.92 -19.50 -4.13
CA LEU A 142 5.55 -19.29 -2.74
C LEU A 142 6.69 -18.64 -1.95
N VAL A 143 7.93 -19.12 -2.12
CA VAL A 143 9.13 -18.52 -1.52
C VAL A 143 9.34 -17.09 -2.03
N VAL A 144 9.20 -16.84 -3.34
CA VAL A 144 9.30 -15.50 -3.94
C VAL A 144 8.22 -14.58 -3.38
N SER A 145 6.99 -15.05 -3.21
CA SER A 145 5.89 -14.29 -2.58
C SER A 145 6.22 -13.92 -1.13
N ILE A 146 6.76 -14.85 -0.35
CA ILE A 146 7.21 -14.59 1.03
C ILE A 146 8.36 -13.58 1.03
N VAL A 147 9.34 -13.70 0.14
CA VAL A 147 10.47 -12.75 0.04
C VAL A 147 10.01 -11.36 -0.38
N ILE A 148 9.03 -11.25 -1.29
CA ILE A 148 8.42 -9.97 -1.65
C ILE A 148 7.63 -9.39 -0.47
N GLY A 149 6.88 -10.22 0.27
CA GLY A 149 6.16 -9.79 1.47
C GLY A 149 7.09 -9.30 2.58
N VAL A 150 8.12 -10.07 2.91
CA VAL A 150 9.13 -9.70 3.91
C VAL A 150 9.97 -8.52 3.43
N GLY A 151 10.33 -8.48 2.15
CA GLY A 151 11.04 -7.36 1.53
C GLY A 151 10.22 -6.08 1.53
N GLY A 152 8.91 -6.16 1.26
CA GLY A 152 7.97 -5.06 1.34
C GLY A 152 7.76 -4.58 2.78
N CYS A 153 7.60 -5.51 3.74
CA CYS A 153 7.52 -5.17 5.15
C CYS A 153 8.83 -4.57 5.69
N TRP A 154 9.99 -5.08 5.28
CA TRP A 154 11.31 -4.54 5.62
C TRP A 154 11.54 -3.17 4.98
N PHE A 155 11.11 -2.97 3.73
CA PHE A 155 11.20 -1.69 3.03
C PHE A 155 10.25 -0.65 3.65
N ALA A 156 9.03 -1.04 4.03
CA ALA A 156 8.15 -0.17 4.82
C ALA A 156 8.76 0.13 6.20
N TYR A 157 9.42 -0.83 6.85
CA TYR A 157 10.12 -0.64 8.11
C TYR A 157 11.35 0.28 7.97
N ILE A 158 12.13 0.15 6.90
CA ILE A 158 13.28 1.03 6.60
C ILE A 158 12.81 2.44 6.23
N GLN A 159 11.73 2.56 5.46
CA GLN A 159 11.11 3.84 5.10
C GLN A 159 10.43 4.47 6.33
N ASN A 160 9.88 3.69 7.24
CA ASN A 160 9.37 4.16 8.54
C ASN A 160 10.52 4.64 9.45
N ARG A 161 11.73 4.07 9.33
CA ARG A 161 12.94 4.55 10.03
C ARG A 161 13.52 5.80 9.38
N TYR A 162 13.58 5.86 8.04
CA TYR A 162 14.02 7.03 7.26
C TYR A 162 13.03 8.20 7.32
N SER A 163 11.72 7.92 7.40
CA SER A 163 10.67 8.93 7.55
C SER A 163 10.79 9.67 8.88
N LYS A 164 11.34 9.04 9.94
CA LYS A 164 11.67 9.77 11.18
C LYS A 164 12.78 10.81 11.00
N GLU A 165 13.72 10.60 10.08
CA GLU A 165 14.76 11.58 9.76
C GLU A 165 14.24 12.68 8.82
N HIS A 166 13.40 12.32 7.85
CA HIS A 166 12.76 13.31 6.97
C HIS A 166 11.67 14.14 7.66
N MET A 167 10.89 13.55 8.59
CA MET A 167 9.93 14.29 9.42
C MET A 167 10.62 15.22 10.40
N LYS A 168 11.78 14.87 10.95
CA LYS A 168 12.56 15.81 11.79
C LYS A 168 13.02 17.03 11.00
N LYS A 169 13.42 16.86 9.74
CA LYS A 169 13.71 18.00 8.84
C LYS A 169 12.45 18.77 8.48
N MET A 170 11.36 18.09 8.10
CA MET A 170 10.12 18.73 7.68
C MET A 170 9.38 19.45 8.83
N MET A 171 9.47 18.96 10.07
CA MET A 171 8.98 19.67 11.26
C MET A 171 9.83 20.89 11.57
N LYS A 172 11.15 20.81 11.39
CA LYS A 172 12.05 21.96 11.57
C LYS A 172 11.83 23.04 10.51
N ASP A 173 11.53 22.64 9.28
CA ASP A 173 11.21 23.55 8.18
C ASP A 173 9.80 24.16 8.35
N LEU A 174 8.82 23.41 8.89
CA LEU A 174 7.50 23.94 9.27
C LEU A 174 7.56 24.91 10.45
N GLU A 175 8.36 24.61 11.46
CA GLU A 175 8.59 25.52 12.60
C GLU A 175 9.37 26.77 12.17
N GLY A 176 10.31 26.61 11.23
CA GLY A 176 11.00 27.72 10.57
C GLY A 176 10.06 28.60 9.73
N LEU A 177 9.14 27.99 8.97
CA LEU A 177 8.18 28.71 8.14
C LEU A 177 7.11 29.41 8.98
N HIS A 178 6.62 28.78 10.06
CA HIS A 178 5.71 29.41 11.01
C HIS A 178 6.37 30.57 11.78
N ARG A 179 7.66 30.44 12.11
CA ARG A 179 8.43 31.54 12.72
C ARG A 179 8.69 32.68 11.75
N ALA A 180 8.89 32.37 10.46
CA ALA A 180 8.99 33.37 9.41
C ALA A 180 7.64 34.09 9.20
N GLU A 181 6.53 33.36 9.20
CA GLU A 181 5.17 33.90 9.13
C GLU A 181 4.86 34.80 10.33
N GLN A 182 5.14 34.36 11.56
CA GLN A 182 5.02 35.19 12.75
C GLN A 182 5.95 36.42 12.70
N SER A 183 7.16 36.28 12.19
CA SER A 183 8.07 37.43 12.05
C SER A 183 7.60 38.42 11.00
N LEU A 184 6.97 37.96 9.91
CA LEU A 184 6.34 38.80 8.91
C LEU A 184 5.13 39.52 9.50
N HIS A 185 4.32 38.83 10.30
CA HIS A 185 3.16 39.44 10.97
C HIS A 185 3.60 40.46 12.03
N ASP A 186 4.61 40.16 12.85
CA ASP A 186 5.20 41.09 13.82
C ASP A 186 5.90 42.27 13.12
N LEU A 187 6.56 42.05 11.98
CA LEU A 187 7.10 43.14 11.15
C LEU A 187 5.99 44.00 10.57
N GLN A 188 4.88 43.42 10.13
CA GLN A 188 3.73 44.15 9.59
C GLN A 188 3.00 44.92 10.69
N GLU A 189 2.87 44.35 11.89
CA GLU A 189 2.32 45.00 13.09
C GLU A 189 3.25 46.11 13.58
N ARG A 190 4.57 45.90 13.59
CA ARG A 190 5.55 46.95 13.89
C ARG A 190 5.61 48.01 12.82
N LEU A 191 5.45 47.69 11.53
CA LEU A 191 5.35 48.69 10.47
C LEU A 191 4.05 49.48 10.61
N HIS A 192 2.94 48.81 10.96
CA HIS A 192 1.67 49.48 11.22
C HIS A 192 1.76 50.39 12.44
N LYS A 193 2.36 49.91 13.53
CA LYS A 193 2.58 50.65 14.77
C LYS A 193 3.61 51.76 14.61
N ALA A 194 4.68 51.55 13.84
CA ALA A 194 5.64 52.59 13.49
C ALA A 194 5.04 53.61 12.52
N GLN A 195 4.12 53.21 11.64
CA GLN A 195 3.39 54.12 10.74
C GLN A 195 2.29 54.88 11.48
N GLU A 196 1.69 54.29 12.52
CA GLU A 196 0.75 54.94 13.44
C GLU A 196 1.49 55.89 14.38
N GLU A 197 2.63 55.49 14.94
CA GLU A 197 3.54 56.35 15.69
C GLU A 197 4.13 57.46 14.81
N HIS A 198 4.49 57.20 13.55
CA HIS A 198 4.89 58.27 12.64
C HIS A 198 3.73 59.24 12.37
N ARG A 199 2.48 58.77 12.33
CA ARG A 199 1.30 59.63 12.18
C ARG A 199 1.02 60.47 13.43
N THR A 200 1.20 59.92 14.63
CA THR A 200 1.04 60.68 15.87
C THR A 200 2.22 61.63 16.11
N VAL A 201 3.43 61.25 15.72
CA VAL A 201 4.63 62.11 15.81
C VAL A 201 4.57 63.25 14.78
N GLU A 202 4.00 63.06 13.59
CA GLU A 202 3.79 64.17 12.65
C GLU A 202 2.72 65.17 13.15
N VAL A 203 1.63 64.68 13.75
CA VAL A 203 0.56 65.53 14.29
C VAL A 203 1.01 66.28 15.54
N GLU A 204 1.78 65.64 16.44
CA GLU A 204 2.37 66.31 17.60
C GLU A 204 3.49 67.27 17.20
N LYS A 205 4.32 66.94 16.20
CA LYS A 205 5.39 67.84 15.73
C LYS A 205 4.82 69.09 15.08
N VAL A 206 3.74 68.99 14.30
CA VAL A 206 3.06 70.18 13.72
C VAL A 206 2.38 71.01 14.81
N HIS A 207 1.82 70.38 15.85
CA HIS A 207 1.22 71.10 16.98
C HIS A 207 2.30 71.79 17.84
N LEU A 208 3.40 71.12 18.15
CA LEU A 208 4.54 71.69 18.87
C LEU A 208 5.22 72.80 18.06
N GLU A 209 5.44 72.62 16.76
CA GLU A 209 6.02 73.66 15.91
C GLU A 209 5.12 74.89 15.80
N LYS A 210 3.79 74.73 15.76
CA LYS A 210 2.85 75.87 15.83
C LYS A 210 2.94 76.57 17.18
N LYS A 211 2.94 75.83 18.28
CA LYS A 211 3.02 76.40 19.64
C LYS A 211 4.32 77.17 19.86
N LEU A 212 5.46 76.61 19.44
CA LEU A 212 6.76 77.28 19.51
C LEU A 212 6.81 78.53 18.62
N ARG A 213 6.21 78.50 17.43
CA ARG A 213 6.12 79.68 16.55
C ARG A 213 5.27 80.78 17.16
N ASP A 214 4.15 80.42 17.81
CA ASP A 214 3.27 81.39 18.46
C ASP A 214 3.93 82.01 19.70
N GLU A 215 4.67 81.23 20.50
CA GLU A 215 5.45 81.74 21.63
C GLU A 215 6.58 82.68 21.16
N ILE A 216 7.30 82.34 20.10
CA ILE A 216 8.31 83.22 19.49
C ILE A 216 7.65 84.50 18.95
N ARG A 217 6.46 84.41 18.34
CA ARG A 217 5.76 85.59 17.81
C ARG A 217 5.30 86.51 18.94
N LEU A 218 4.78 85.96 20.03
CA LEU A 218 4.41 86.71 21.24
C LEU A 218 5.63 87.41 21.85
N ALA A 219 6.73 86.68 22.07
CA ALA A 219 7.96 87.26 22.59
C ALA A 219 8.54 88.35 21.67
N LYS A 220 8.47 88.15 20.35
CA LYS A 220 8.90 89.16 19.37
C LYS A 220 8.00 90.40 19.40
N GLN A 221 6.69 90.22 19.55
CA GLN A 221 5.74 91.33 19.66
C GLN A 221 5.95 92.11 20.97
N GLU A 222 6.26 91.43 22.06
CA GLU A 222 6.58 92.06 23.34
C GLU A 222 7.92 92.81 23.30
N ALA A 223 8.95 92.21 22.68
CA ALA A 223 10.22 92.88 22.44
C ALA A 223 10.08 94.11 21.53
N GLN A 224 9.20 94.06 20.52
CA GLN A 224 8.92 95.19 19.64
C GLN A 224 8.17 96.30 20.37
N ARG A 225 7.18 95.95 21.20
CA ARG A 225 6.49 96.91 22.07
C ARG A 225 7.44 97.59 23.05
N LEU A 226 8.36 96.84 23.66
CA LEU A 226 9.40 97.39 24.54
C LEU A 226 10.37 98.31 23.78
N ARG A 227 10.70 98.00 22.52
CA ARG A 227 11.48 98.90 21.66
C ARG A 227 10.72 100.18 21.34
N GLU A 228 9.45 100.11 20.97
CA GLU A 228 8.62 101.29 20.71
C GLU A 228 8.49 102.18 21.96
N LEU A 229 8.31 101.58 23.14
CA LEU A 229 8.33 102.31 24.42
C LEU A 229 9.68 102.99 24.65
N ARG A 230 10.79 102.29 24.38
CA ARG A 230 12.14 102.85 24.53
C ARG A 230 12.40 103.98 23.55
N GLU A 231 12.09 103.80 22.27
CA GLU A 231 12.19 104.84 21.25
C GLU A 231 11.29 106.04 21.59
N GLY A 232 10.08 105.81 22.12
CA GLY A 232 9.21 106.86 22.65
C GLY A 232 9.88 107.67 23.76
N THR A 233 10.47 107.01 24.76
CA THR A 233 11.23 107.70 25.83
C THR A 233 12.51 108.37 25.34
N GLU A 234 13.21 107.82 24.34
CA GLU A 234 14.39 108.44 23.75
C GLU A 234 14.00 109.68 22.92
N ASN A 235 12.87 109.65 22.22
CA ASN A 235 12.33 110.80 21.50
C ASN A 235 11.88 111.91 22.45
N GLU A 236 11.22 111.57 23.56
CA GLU A 236 10.88 112.54 24.61
C GLU A 236 12.12 113.14 25.26
N ARG A 237 13.15 112.34 25.56
CA ARG A 237 14.45 112.85 26.03
C ARG A 237 15.13 113.76 25.02
N SER A 238 15.05 113.42 23.73
CA SER A 238 15.63 114.24 22.65
C SER A 238 14.90 115.58 22.53
N ARG A 239 13.57 115.59 22.68
CA ARG A 239 12.77 116.83 22.72
C ARG A 239 13.06 117.66 23.97
N GLN A 240 13.28 117.03 25.13
CA GLN A 240 13.70 117.71 26.36
C GLN A 240 15.09 118.36 26.18
N LYS A 241 16.06 117.63 25.61
CA LYS A 241 17.38 118.19 25.28
C LYS A 241 17.31 119.36 24.29
N TYR A 242 16.50 119.25 23.24
CA TYR A 242 16.32 120.36 22.30
C TYR A 242 15.66 121.58 22.96
N ALA A 243 14.70 121.36 23.88
CA ALA A 243 14.11 122.44 24.67
C ALA A 243 15.10 123.06 25.68
N GLU A 244 16.05 122.28 26.22
CA GLU A 244 17.16 122.79 27.03
C GLU A 244 18.18 123.57 26.18
N GLU A 245 18.51 123.13 24.97
CA GLU A 245 19.41 123.85 24.05
C GLU A 245 18.80 125.19 23.57
N GLU A 246 17.49 125.27 23.36
CA GLU A 246 16.78 126.54 23.09
C GLU A 246 16.79 127.48 24.31
N LEU A 247 16.73 126.93 25.53
CA LEU A 247 16.84 127.73 26.77
C LEU A 247 18.26 128.29 26.97
N GLU A 248 19.30 127.60 26.50
CA GLU A 248 20.69 128.10 26.52
C GLU A 248 20.96 129.15 25.42
N GLN A 249 20.31 129.09 24.26
CA GLN A 249 20.43 130.12 23.21
C GLN A 249 19.66 131.43 23.50
N VAL A 250 18.75 131.44 24.48
CA VAL A 250 18.06 132.66 24.97
C VAL A 250 18.84 133.37 26.10
N PHE A 251 19.93 132.77 26.59
CA PHE A 251 20.80 133.33 27.65
C PHE A 251 22.19 133.80 27.17
N THR A 252 22.38 133.98 25.85
CA THR A 252 23.53 134.68 25.23
C THR A 252 23.07 135.70 24.21
#